data_AF-A0A9Q7TJY5-F1
#
_entry.id   AF-A0A9Q7TJY5-F1
#
_cell.length_a   1.000
_cell.length_b   1.000
_cell.length_c   1.000
_cell.angle_alpha   90.00
_cell.angle_beta   90.00
_cell.angle_gamma   90.00
#
_symmetry.space_group_name_H-M   'P 1'
#
loop_
_entity.id
_entity.type
_entity.pdbx_description
1 polymer ?
#
loop_
_entity_poly.entity_id
_entity_poly.type
_entity_poly.pdbx_seq_one_letter_code
_entity_poly.pdbx_strand_id
1 'polypeptide(L)'
;MQMIRETHANWDEDQVLERAFSLMNLQPNTNQVEKIPKSVLSIISQIVKLNENNWAIWEPMFMDCIRPIKNAKRILTEEIPSGHTDYDEELDSHLLGLILSSCDHGPTSRINTYTVREQGEEEQLGSTLYKKLKVALTINDEVKLSAIHDRVHKVKLAQHNIVNLGKELDQIWNDAARLGSRMDEKLKKSTLYRCVKDDWLYTQTVDSLKAAQPGCSYEYAYHALAKKHQEAELSGRIQAMARVASNRSSTGQAGEHRQVLNQEGYNRGRRDPANPNEPAKCYKCRQPGHIAINCTNIRGFSTLELHITWYVMRAIGDATLRVRDVKIPLTDVLHIPNLSKNLLSIPALTENGARVIFEESGATILQHDGSMVKSKTNRRKKRWEVYGDSLAAQLNDPLEGIDATTTPAKPASHTASKLWHERFGHPGRNKTKQIQAHYLGKETQLGHDARDCNCCSQAKQTRARMTSSKTE
;
A
#
# COMPACT_ATOMS: atom_id res chain seq x y z
N MET A 1 -1.72 15.64 -44.22
CA MET A 1 -2.43 16.58 -43.35
C MET A 1 -3.84 16.76 -43.88
N GLN A 2 -4.83 16.67 -42.98
CA GLN A 2 -6.25 16.95 -43.20
C GLN A 2 -7.12 15.82 -43.78
N MET A 3 -7.38 14.81 -42.94
CA MET A 3 -8.69 14.20 -42.69
C MET A 3 -8.54 13.35 -41.41
N ILE A 4 -9.60 13.15 -40.65
CA ILE A 4 -9.62 12.65 -39.25
C ILE A 4 -9.36 13.75 -38.20
N ARG A 5 -10.16 14.81 -38.23
CA ARG A 5 -10.72 15.38 -37.01
C ARG A 5 -12.20 15.57 -37.27
N GLU A 6 -13.02 14.90 -36.46
CA GLU A 6 -14.46 15.05 -36.22
C GLU A 6 -15.18 13.70 -36.27
N THR A 7 -15.36 13.10 -35.08
CA THR A 7 -16.52 12.28 -34.64
C THR A 7 -16.14 11.54 -33.34
N HIS A 8 -15.92 12.31 -32.27
CA HIS A 8 -15.91 11.77 -30.90
C HIS A 8 -16.89 12.56 -30.06
N ALA A 9 -18.16 12.20 -30.20
CA ALA A 9 -19.19 12.44 -29.20
C ALA A 9 -20.23 11.34 -29.35
N ASN A 10 -20.54 10.66 -28.26
CA ASN A 10 -21.57 9.63 -28.12
C ASN A 10 -21.20 8.20 -28.57
N TRP A 11 -20.25 7.60 -27.88
CA TRP A 11 -20.10 6.14 -27.86
C TRP A 11 -20.71 5.61 -26.56
N ASP A 12 -21.73 4.78 -26.70
CA ASP A 12 -22.29 3.98 -25.60
C ASP A 12 -21.29 2.89 -25.19
N GLU A 13 -21.25 2.49 -23.90
CA GLU A 13 -20.30 1.50 -23.37
C GLU A 13 -20.39 0.17 -24.15
N ASP A 14 -21.59 -0.19 -24.60
CA ASP A 14 -21.84 -1.38 -25.41
C ASP A 14 -21.21 -1.30 -26.82
N GLN A 15 -21.15 -0.11 -27.42
CA GLN A 15 -20.54 0.10 -28.75
C GLN A 15 -19.01 0.11 -28.68
N VAL A 16 -18.44 0.57 -27.57
CA VAL A 16 -16.99 0.50 -27.31
C VAL A 16 -16.57 -0.96 -27.18
N LEU A 17 -17.35 -1.76 -26.45
CA LEU A 17 -17.10 -3.20 -26.30
C LEU A 17 -17.25 -3.95 -27.62
N GLU A 18 -18.30 -3.69 -28.41
CA GLU A 18 -18.47 -4.31 -29.74
C GLU A 18 -17.30 -4.01 -30.70
N ARG A 19 -16.80 -2.77 -30.71
CA ARG A 19 -15.63 -2.41 -31.51
C ARG A 19 -14.36 -3.07 -31.00
N ALA A 20 -14.18 -3.17 -29.68
CA ALA A 20 -13.04 -3.86 -29.09
C ALA A 20 -13.04 -5.35 -29.47
N PHE A 21 -14.21 -6.01 -29.47
CA PHE A 21 -14.35 -7.40 -29.91
C PHE A 21 -14.15 -7.57 -31.43
N SER A 22 -14.57 -6.60 -32.24
CA SER A 22 -14.34 -6.61 -33.70
C SER A 22 -12.86 -6.45 -34.06
N LEU A 23 -12.10 -5.64 -33.31
CA LEU A 23 -10.66 -5.46 -33.51
C LEU A 23 -9.84 -6.71 -33.12
N MET A 24 -10.42 -7.65 -32.36
CA MET A 24 -9.79 -8.90 -31.94
C MET A 24 -9.97 -10.07 -32.95
N ASN A 25 -10.41 -9.81 -34.19
CA ASN A 25 -10.57 -10.84 -35.24
C ASN A 25 -11.44 -12.04 -34.82
N LEU A 26 -12.56 -11.79 -34.14
CA LEU A 26 -13.59 -12.80 -33.86
C LEU A 26 -14.58 -12.89 -35.04
N GLN A 27 -14.13 -13.43 -36.19
CA GLN A 27 -15.06 -13.93 -37.20
C GLN A 27 -15.12 -15.46 -37.12
N PRO A 28 -16.31 -16.08 -37.16
CA PRO A 28 -16.44 -17.53 -37.05
C PRO A 28 -15.93 -18.17 -38.35
N ASN A 29 -14.77 -18.83 -38.27
CA ASN A 29 -14.24 -19.63 -39.36
C ASN A 29 -15.02 -20.95 -39.40
N THR A 30 -15.91 -21.09 -40.38
CA THR A 30 -16.69 -22.31 -40.63
C THR A 30 -15.74 -23.41 -41.12
N ASN A 31 -15.40 -24.35 -40.25
CA ASN A 31 -15.29 -25.80 -40.52
C ASN A 31 -14.76 -26.48 -39.24
N GLN A 32 -15.64 -27.27 -38.60
CA GLN A 32 -15.59 -27.73 -37.19
C GLN A 32 -15.75 -26.60 -36.17
N VAL A 33 -17.01 -26.23 -35.91
CA VAL A 33 -17.35 -25.24 -34.87
C VAL A 33 -17.09 -25.89 -33.52
N GLU A 34 -15.91 -25.65 -32.94
CA GLU A 34 -15.76 -25.78 -31.48
C GLU A 34 -16.90 -24.96 -30.85
N LYS A 35 -17.85 -25.62 -30.15
CA LYS A 35 -19.01 -24.94 -29.54
C LYS A 35 -18.59 -23.80 -28.61
N ILE A 36 -17.37 -23.89 -28.07
CA ILE A 36 -16.72 -22.87 -27.28
C ILE A 36 -15.46 -22.40 -28.00
N PRO A 37 -15.38 -21.12 -28.41
CA PRO A 37 -14.18 -20.57 -29.04
C PRO A 37 -12.95 -20.65 -28.11
N LYS A 38 -11.76 -20.98 -28.64
CA LYS A 38 -10.48 -20.96 -27.88
C LYS A 38 -10.18 -19.63 -27.21
N SER A 39 -10.65 -18.53 -27.80
CA SER A 39 -10.54 -17.19 -27.21
C SER A 39 -11.26 -17.11 -25.87
N VAL A 40 -12.44 -17.71 -25.74
CA VAL A 40 -13.20 -17.77 -24.49
C VAL A 40 -12.45 -18.58 -23.43
N LEU A 41 -11.89 -19.74 -23.80
CA LEU A 41 -11.06 -20.55 -22.90
C LEU A 41 -9.83 -19.77 -22.39
N SER A 42 -9.17 -19.03 -23.28
CA SER A 42 -8.03 -18.17 -22.93
C SER A 42 -8.43 -17.07 -21.94
N ILE A 43 -9.56 -16.38 -22.18
CA ILE A 43 -10.03 -15.31 -21.29
C ILE A 43 -10.44 -15.88 -19.92
N ILE A 44 -11.15 -17.02 -19.88
CA ILE A 44 -11.54 -17.69 -18.63
C ILE A 44 -10.33 -18.16 -17.81
N SER A 45 -9.20 -18.45 -18.45
CA SER A 45 -7.96 -18.74 -17.72
C SER A 45 -7.38 -17.52 -16.98
N GLN A 46 -7.75 -16.31 -17.41
CA GLN A 46 -7.24 -15.04 -16.88
C GLN A 46 -8.17 -14.36 -15.88
N ILE A 47 -9.45 -14.72 -15.82
CA ILE A 47 -10.37 -14.17 -14.81
C ILE A 47 -9.98 -14.63 -13.41
N VAL A 48 -10.37 -13.84 -12.41
CA VAL A 48 -10.19 -14.20 -10.99
C VAL A 48 -10.89 -15.53 -10.73
N LYS A 49 -10.18 -16.51 -10.15
CA LYS A 49 -10.76 -17.83 -9.86
C LYS A 49 -11.89 -17.73 -8.83
N LEU A 50 -12.97 -18.48 -9.05
CA LEU A 50 -14.11 -18.55 -8.13
C LEU A 50 -13.71 -19.19 -6.81
N ASN A 51 -14.01 -18.52 -5.71
CA ASN A 51 -13.87 -19.00 -4.34
C ASN A 51 -15.13 -18.67 -3.53
N GLU A 52 -15.16 -19.06 -2.25
CA GLU A 52 -16.33 -18.87 -1.39
C GLU A 52 -16.75 -17.41 -1.11
N ASN A 53 -15.94 -16.41 -1.48
CA ASN A 53 -16.12 -15.01 -1.07
C ASN A 53 -16.13 -14.01 -2.24
N ASN A 54 -16.16 -14.47 -3.49
CA ASN A 54 -16.08 -13.58 -4.64
C ASN A 54 -17.14 -13.83 -5.72
N TRP A 55 -18.24 -14.50 -5.38
CA TRP A 55 -19.35 -14.74 -6.32
C TRP A 55 -19.77 -13.47 -7.07
N ALA A 56 -20.00 -12.37 -6.35
CA ALA A 56 -20.46 -11.11 -6.94
C ALA A 56 -19.43 -10.43 -7.87
N ILE A 57 -18.15 -10.84 -7.81
CA ILE A 57 -17.10 -10.37 -8.71
C ILE A 57 -16.94 -11.35 -9.87
N TRP A 58 -16.91 -12.65 -9.56
CA TRP A 58 -16.70 -13.71 -10.53
C TRP A 58 -17.86 -13.83 -11.52
N GLU A 59 -19.10 -13.76 -11.07
CA GLU A 59 -20.27 -14.02 -11.91
C GLU A 59 -20.41 -13.02 -13.07
N PRO A 60 -20.32 -11.70 -12.86
CA PRO A 60 -20.32 -10.74 -13.97
C PRO A 60 -19.15 -10.98 -14.94
N MET A 61 -17.94 -11.20 -14.43
CA MET A 61 -16.76 -11.46 -15.27
C MET A 61 -16.93 -12.73 -16.10
N PHE A 62 -17.44 -13.80 -15.51
CA PHE A 62 -17.68 -15.06 -16.19
C PHE A 62 -18.78 -14.92 -17.25
N MET A 63 -19.88 -14.25 -16.92
CA MET A 63 -20.98 -13.96 -17.85
C MET A 63 -20.51 -13.13 -19.06
N ASP A 64 -19.61 -12.19 -18.84
CA ASP A 64 -19.00 -11.39 -19.91
C ASP A 64 -18.10 -12.23 -20.82
N CYS A 65 -17.39 -13.22 -20.26
CA CYS A 65 -16.55 -14.13 -21.04
C CYS A 65 -17.36 -15.01 -22.00
N ILE A 66 -18.52 -15.49 -21.55
CA ILE A 66 -19.37 -16.39 -22.33
C ILE A 66 -20.40 -15.63 -23.19
N ARG A 67 -20.48 -14.30 -23.06
CA ARG A 67 -21.38 -13.43 -23.85
C ARG A 67 -21.33 -13.68 -25.36
N PRO A 68 -20.16 -13.94 -26.00
CA PRO A 68 -20.10 -14.23 -27.43
C PRO A 68 -20.75 -15.57 -27.82
N ILE A 69 -21.02 -16.47 -26.87
CA ILE A 69 -21.61 -17.78 -27.12
C ILE A 69 -23.13 -17.65 -27.07
N LYS A 70 -23.77 -17.90 -28.21
CA LYS A 70 -25.23 -17.83 -28.34
C LYS A 70 -25.90 -18.70 -27.28
N ASN A 71 -26.93 -18.16 -26.63
CA ASN A 71 -27.74 -18.81 -25.60
C ASN A 71 -27.02 -19.24 -24.31
N ALA A 72 -25.69 -19.16 -24.19
CA ALA A 72 -24.95 -19.67 -23.04
C ALA A 72 -25.42 -19.06 -21.70
N LYS A 73 -25.54 -17.72 -21.64
CA LYS A 73 -26.08 -17.04 -20.46
C LYS A 73 -27.48 -17.52 -20.11
N ARG A 74 -28.37 -17.59 -21.11
CA ARG A 74 -29.78 -17.96 -20.94
C ARG A 74 -29.96 -19.41 -20.50
N ILE A 75 -29.08 -20.30 -20.95
CA ILE A 75 -29.02 -21.71 -20.50
C ILE A 75 -28.59 -21.76 -19.03
N LEU A 76 -27.50 -21.06 -18.66
CA LEU A 76 -27.03 -21.06 -17.26
C LEU A 76 -28.03 -20.43 -16.28
N THR A 77 -28.74 -19.38 -16.70
CA THR A 77 -29.75 -18.72 -15.86
C THR A 77 -31.11 -19.43 -15.87
N GLU A 78 -31.22 -20.60 -16.52
CA GLU A 78 -32.47 -21.37 -16.71
C GLU A 78 -33.59 -20.57 -17.42
N GLU A 79 -33.27 -19.50 -18.14
CA GLU A 79 -34.22 -18.77 -18.99
C GLU A 79 -34.67 -19.63 -20.19
N ILE A 80 -33.85 -20.58 -20.60
CA ILE A 80 -34.19 -21.62 -21.56
C ILE A 80 -34.23 -22.95 -20.79
N PRO A 81 -35.42 -23.48 -20.46
CA PRO A 81 -35.53 -24.73 -19.71
C PRO A 81 -35.12 -25.94 -20.56
N SER A 82 -34.71 -27.02 -19.88
CA SER A 82 -34.44 -28.32 -20.50
C SER A 82 -35.66 -28.79 -21.31
N GLY A 83 -35.45 -29.10 -22.59
CA GLY A 83 -36.50 -29.51 -23.53
C GLY A 83 -37.05 -28.40 -24.44
N HIS A 84 -36.63 -27.15 -24.25
CA HIS A 84 -36.91 -26.07 -25.20
C HIS A 84 -36.10 -26.26 -26.50
N THR A 85 -36.63 -25.85 -27.65
CA THR A 85 -35.96 -26.02 -28.96
C THR A 85 -34.61 -25.30 -29.07
N ASP A 86 -34.45 -24.22 -28.32
CA ASP A 86 -33.22 -23.42 -28.25
C ASP A 86 -32.23 -23.92 -27.18
N TYR A 87 -32.59 -24.96 -26.43
CA TYR A 87 -31.72 -25.58 -25.42
C TYR A 87 -30.72 -26.50 -26.12
N ASP A 88 -29.44 -26.30 -25.83
CA ASP A 88 -28.35 -27.14 -26.34
C ASP A 88 -27.68 -27.83 -25.14
N GLU A 89 -28.02 -29.10 -24.93
CA GLU A 89 -27.53 -29.93 -23.83
C GLU A 89 -26.01 -30.13 -23.89
N GLU A 90 -25.48 -30.30 -25.09
CA GLU A 90 -24.03 -30.43 -25.29
C GLU A 90 -23.33 -29.11 -24.98
N LEU A 91 -23.90 -27.96 -25.35
CA LEU A 91 -23.37 -26.65 -24.92
C LEU A 91 -23.40 -26.53 -23.38
N ASP A 92 -24.46 -26.95 -22.71
CA ASP A 92 -24.55 -26.90 -21.25
C ASP A 92 -23.48 -27.79 -20.57
N SER A 93 -23.22 -28.96 -21.14
CA SER A 93 -22.11 -29.82 -20.72
C SER A 93 -20.73 -29.16 -20.90
N HIS A 94 -20.51 -28.42 -21.99
CA HIS A 94 -19.28 -27.66 -22.16
C HIS A 94 -19.17 -26.47 -21.18
N LEU A 95 -20.31 -25.84 -20.85
CA LEU A 95 -20.37 -24.76 -19.85
C LEU A 95 -20.04 -25.28 -18.44
N LEU A 96 -20.41 -26.52 -18.10
CA LEU A 96 -19.94 -27.19 -16.88
C LEU A 96 -18.41 -27.21 -16.81
N GLY A 97 -17.76 -27.65 -17.89
CA GLY A 97 -16.29 -27.68 -17.99
C GLY A 97 -15.67 -26.31 -17.79
N LEU A 98 -16.29 -25.26 -18.36
CA LEU A 98 -15.84 -23.88 -18.17
C LEU A 98 -15.96 -23.42 -16.71
N ILE A 99 -17.10 -23.64 -16.07
CA ILE A 99 -17.34 -23.28 -14.67
C ILE A 99 -16.29 -23.97 -13.79
N LEU A 100 -16.11 -25.28 -13.95
CA LEU A 100 -15.12 -26.05 -13.19
C LEU A 100 -13.70 -25.50 -13.42
N SER A 101 -13.30 -25.23 -14.66
CA SER A 101 -11.97 -24.68 -14.99
C SER A 101 -11.70 -23.29 -14.37
N SER A 102 -12.77 -22.55 -14.05
CA SER A 102 -12.69 -21.21 -13.45
C SER A 102 -12.72 -21.23 -11.92
N CYS A 103 -12.93 -22.39 -11.31
CA CYS A 103 -12.93 -22.56 -9.86
C CYS A 103 -11.51 -22.58 -9.28
N ASP A 104 -11.35 -22.07 -8.05
CA ASP A 104 -10.11 -22.19 -7.30
C ASP A 104 -10.00 -23.58 -6.67
N HIS A 105 -9.11 -24.42 -7.19
CA HIS A 105 -8.84 -25.75 -6.65
C HIS A 105 -7.67 -25.77 -5.65
N GLY A 106 -7.28 -24.61 -5.11
CA GLY A 106 -6.27 -24.52 -4.06
C GLY A 106 -6.64 -25.32 -2.80
N PRO A 107 -5.66 -25.74 -2.00
CA PRO A 107 -5.88 -26.59 -0.82
C PRO A 107 -6.72 -25.92 0.27
N THR A 108 -6.87 -24.59 0.23
CA THR A 108 -7.67 -23.80 1.16
C THR A 108 -9.08 -23.54 0.66
N SER A 109 -9.38 -23.81 -0.61
CA SER A 109 -10.67 -23.51 -1.23
C SER A 109 -11.70 -24.56 -0.84
N ARG A 110 -12.89 -24.09 -0.44
CA ARG A 110 -14.03 -24.99 -0.19
C ARG A 110 -14.91 -25.18 -1.41
N ILE A 111 -14.58 -24.55 -2.55
CA ILE A 111 -15.41 -24.61 -3.75
C ILE A 111 -15.64 -26.05 -4.22
N ASN A 112 -14.65 -26.92 -4.02
CA ASN A 112 -14.71 -28.33 -4.39
C ASN A 112 -15.86 -29.08 -3.69
N THR A 113 -16.28 -28.62 -2.50
CA THR A 113 -17.42 -29.23 -1.79
C THR A 113 -18.76 -29.01 -2.51
N TYR A 114 -18.86 -27.96 -3.32
CA TYR A 114 -20.06 -27.61 -4.07
C TYR A 114 -20.03 -28.14 -5.51
N THR A 115 -18.84 -28.44 -6.05
CA THR A 115 -18.70 -28.97 -7.41
C THR A 115 -18.93 -30.47 -7.51
N VAL A 116 -18.91 -31.19 -6.38
CA VAL A 116 -19.19 -32.63 -6.35
C VAL A 116 -20.67 -32.89 -6.67
N ARG A 117 -20.88 -33.81 -7.62
CA ARG A 117 -22.19 -34.37 -7.99
C ARG A 117 -22.81 -35.13 -6.81
N GLU A 118 -24.10 -34.93 -6.59
CA GLU A 118 -24.82 -35.58 -5.48
C GLU A 118 -25.25 -37.01 -5.83
N GLN A 119 -25.39 -37.86 -4.80
CA GLN A 119 -25.87 -39.22 -4.99
C GLN A 119 -27.33 -39.20 -5.46
N GLY A 120 -27.55 -39.56 -6.72
CA GLY A 120 -28.88 -39.62 -7.34
C GLY A 120 -29.14 -38.59 -8.44
N GLU A 121 -28.24 -37.62 -8.66
CA GLU A 121 -28.29 -36.77 -9.86
C GLU A 121 -27.90 -37.62 -11.08
N GLU A 122 -28.74 -37.71 -12.12
CA GLU A 122 -28.48 -38.54 -13.32
C GLU A 122 -27.35 -37.97 -14.20
N GLU A 123 -27.28 -36.65 -14.34
CA GLU A 123 -26.18 -35.93 -14.99
C GLU A 123 -26.03 -34.52 -14.38
N GLN A 124 -24.79 -34.06 -14.22
CA GLN A 124 -24.51 -32.70 -13.76
C GLN A 124 -24.24 -31.84 -14.99
N LEU A 125 -25.10 -30.85 -15.23
CA LEU A 125 -24.95 -29.88 -16.32
C LEU A 125 -24.45 -28.53 -15.78
N GLY A 126 -23.99 -27.66 -16.69
CA GLY A 126 -23.47 -26.34 -16.33
C GLY A 126 -24.50 -25.46 -15.63
N SER A 127 -25.75 -25.47 -16.10
CA SER A 127 -26.90 -24.78 -15.50
C SER A 127 -27.16 -25.25 -14.07
N THR A 128 -27.24 -26.56 -13.84
CA THR A 128 -27.42 -27.17 -12.52
C THR A 128 -26.30 -26.78 -11.56
N LEU A 129 -25.04 -26.88 -12.00
CA LEU A 129 -23.89 -26.48 -11.17
C LEU A 129 -23.90 -24.97 -10.89
N TYR A 130 -24.17 -24.14 -11.89
CA TYR A 130 -24.24 -22.69 -11.72
C TYR A 130 -25.28 -22.30 -10.68
N LYS A 131 -26.47 -22.90 -10.72
CA LYS A 131 -27.53 -22.67 -9.73
C LYS A 131 -27.14 -23.13 -8.34
N LYS A 132 -26.55 -24.33 -8.23
CA LYS A 132 -26.04 -24.87 -6.96
C LYS A 132 -25.00 -23.93 -6.33
N LEU A 133 -24.03 -23.47 -7.13
CA LEU A 133 -23.01 -22.51 -6.69
C LEU A 133 -23.63 -21.18 -6.29
N LYS A 134 -24.55 -20.64 -7.09
CA LYS A 134 -25.25 -19.38 -6.80
C LYS A 134 -25.93 -19.45 -5.44
N VAL A 135 -26.73 -20.49 -5.19
CA VAL A 135 -27.44 -20.66 -3.91
C VAL A 135 -26.44 -20.82 -2.77
N ALA A 136 -25.47 -21.74 -2.88
CA ALA A 136 -24.53 -22.03 -1.81
C ALA A 136 -23.64 -20.84 -1.43
N LEU A 137 -23.19 -20.06 -2.42
CA LEU A 137 -22.25 -18.97 -2.20
C LEU A 137 -22.93 -17.68 -1.76
N THR A 138 -24.23 -17.51 -2.04
CA THR A 138 -24.99 -16.31 -1.67
C THR A 138 -25.92 -16.51 -0.47
N ILE A 139 -26.07 -17.73 0.06
CA ILE A 139 -27.01 -18.06 1.15
C ILE A 139 -26.87 -17.17 2.40
N ASN A 140 -25.68 -16.66 2.68
CA ASN A 140 -25.38 -15.85 3.87
C ASN A 140 -25.14 -14.38 3.55
N ASP A 141 -25.34 -13.94 2.31
CA ASP A 141 -24.94 -12.59 1.91
C ASP A 141 -25.76 -11.52 2.62
N GLU A 142 -27.06 -11.74 2.85
CA GLU A 142 -27.89 -10.84 3.65
C GLU A 142 -27.39 -10.69 5.09
N VAL A 143 -27.03 -11.80 5.74
CA VAL A 143 -26.50 -11.79 7.11
C VAL A 143 -25.15 -11.09 7.16
N LYS A 144 -24.25 -11.37 6.21
CA LYS A 144 -22.95 -10.71 6.09
C LYS A 144 -23.11 -9.21 5.82
N LEU A 145 -24.04 -8.81 4.96
CA LEU A 145 -24.36 -7.41 4.67
C LEU A 145 -24.89 -6.70 5.91
N SER A 146 -25.79 -7.32 6.68
CA SER A 146 -26.24 -6.78 7.96
C SER A 146 -25.09 -6.59 8.94
N ALA A 147 -24.17 -7.56 9.03
CA ALA A 147 -22.98 -7.43 9.88
C ALA A 147 -22.04 -6.30 9.41
N ILE A 148 -21.96 -6.05 8.10
CA ILE A 148 -21.23 -4.91 7.53
C ILE A 148 -21.90 -3.59 7.91
N HIS A 149 -23.24 -3.49 7.80
CA HIS A 149 -23.97 -2.30 8.25
C HIS A 149 -23.73 -2.02 9.74
N ASP A 150 -23.72 -3.05 10.58
CA ASP A 150 -23.35 -2.92 11.99
C ASP A 150 -21.92 -2.41 12.19
N ARG A 151 -20.96 -2.92 11.42
CA ARG A 151 -19.56 -2.44 11.45
C ARG A 151 -19.47 -0.98 11.02
N VAL A 152 -20.19 -0.59 9.96
CA VAL A 152 -20.31 0.82 9.56
C VAL A 152 -20.81 1.65 10.73
N HIS A 153 -21.82 1.20 11.48
CA HIS A 153 -22.33 1.96 12.62
C HIS A 153 -21.37 2.01 13.81
N LYS A 154 -20.57 0.97 14.03
CA LYS A 154 -19.66 0.83 15.18
C LYS A 154 -18.28 1.45 14.97
N VAL A 155 -17.84 1.64 13.72
CA VAL A 155 -16.53 2.21 13.42
C VAL A 155 -16.39 3.60 14.02
N LYS A 156 -15.24 3.86 14.65
CA LYS A 156 -14.92 5.12 15.33
C LYS A 156 -13.46 5.46 15.09
N LEU A 157 -13.16 6.76 15.12
CA LEU A 157 -11.79 7.22 15.07
C LEU A 157 -11.05 6.81 16.35
N ALA A 158 -9.96 6.06 16.21
CA ALA A 158 -9.07 5.69 17.30
C ALA A 158 -7.80 6.55 17.27
N GLN A 159 -7.37 7.05 18.44
CA GLN A 159 -6.08 7.72 18.63
C GLN A 159 -5.84 8.93 17.69
N HIS A 160 -6.91 9.65 17.31
CA HIS A 160 -6.83 10.78 16.37
C HIS A 160 -6.17 10.41 15.02
N ASN A 161 -6.23 9.13 14.61
CA ASN A 161 -5.53 8.65 13.43
C ASN A 161 -6.50 8.37 12.28
N ILE A 162 -6.69 9.38 11.44
CA ILE A 162 -7.56 9.29 10.26
C ILE A 162 -7.08 8.23 9.24
N VAL A 163 -5.78 7.97 9.17
CA VAL A 163 -5.21 7.00 8.21
C VAL A 163 -5.61 5.57 8.58
N ASN A 164 -5.62 5.25 9.87
CA ASN A 164 -6.09 3.96 10.35
C ASN A 164 -7.60 3.81 10.16
N LEU A 165 -8.37 4.88 10.43
CA LEU A 165 -9.80 4.89 10.15
C LEU A 165 -10.08 4.66 8.66
N GLY A 166 -9.33 5.32 7.77
CA GLY A 166 -9.45 5.14 6.32
C GLY A 166 -9.27 3.69 5.91
N LYS A 167 -8.21 3.03 6.39
CA LYS A 167 -7.97 1.59 6.12
C LYS A 167 -9.11 0.70 6.59
N GLU A 168 -9.67 0.98 7.77
CA GLU A 168 -10.80 0.20 8.30
C GLU A 168 -12.07 0.41 7.47
N LEU A 169 -12.36 1.65 7.08
CA LEU A 169 -13.48 1.98 6.21
C LEU A 169 -13.32 1.34 4.82
N ASP A 170 -12.14 1.42 4.22
CA ASP A 170 -11.85 0.79 2.93
C ASP A 170 -12.05 -0.73 2.99
N GLN A 171 -11.63 -1.37 4.09
CA GLN A 171 -11.90 -2.78 4.30
C GLN A 171 -13.41 -3.07 4.35
N ILE A 172 -14.19 -2.26 5.08
CA ILE A 172 -15.65 -2.41 5.17
C ILE A 172 -16.30 -2.23 3.78
N TRP A 173 -15.87 -1.24 3.00
CA TRP A 173 -16.39 -0.99 1.65
C TRP A 173 -16.04 -2.12 0.68
N ASN A 174 -14.83 -2.65 0.76
CA ASN A 174 -14.39 -3.78 -0.05
C ASN A 174 -15.14 -5.08 0.33
N ASP A 175 -15.39 -5.29 1.63
CA ASP A 175 -16.19 -6.42 2.10
C ASP A 175 -17.63 -6.34 1.56
N ALA A 176 -18.23 -5.13 1.52
CA ALA A 176 -19.56 -4.92 0.96
C ALA A 176 -19.60 -5.20 -0.56
N ALA A 177 -18.60 -4.71 -1.28
CA ALA A 177 -18.49 -4.89 -2.73
C ALA A 177 -18.37 -6.38 -3.11
N ARG A 178 -17.67 -7.19 -2.30
CA ARG A 178 -17.56 -8.65 -2.49
C ARG A 178 -18.90 -9.38 -2.38
N LEU A 179 -19.88 -8.79 -1.71
CA LEU A 179 -21.23 -9.29 -1.56
C LEU A 179 -22.20 -8.64 -2.56
N GLY A 180 -21.68 -7.95 -3.58
CA GLY A 180 -22.49 -7.29 -4.61
C GLY A 180 -23.15 -5.99 -4.15
N SER A 181 -22.85 -5.51 -2.94
CA SER A 181 -23.42 -4.26 -2.42
C SER A 181 -22.43 -3.10 -2.60
N ARG A 182 -22.74 -2.20 -3.52
CA ARG A 182 -22.00 -0.94 -3.68
C ARG A 182 -22.55 0.10 -2.70
N MET A 183 -21.74 0.45 -1.72
CA MET A 183 -22.09 1.49 -0.74
C MET A 183 -22.11 2.87 -1.40
N ASP A 184 -23.20 3.60 -1.20
CA ASP A 184 -23.39 4.93 -1.76
C ASP A 184 -22.38 5.96 -1.21
N GLU A 185 -21.97 6.90 -2.06
CA GLU A 185 -21.00 7.94 -1.72
C GLU A 185 -21.47 8.83 -0.55
N LYS A 186 -22.79 9.09 -0.45
CA LYS A 186 -23.36 9.83 0.68
C LYS A 186 -23.20 9.05 1.98
N LEU A 187 -23.38 7.73 1.95
CA LEU A 187 -23.21 6.87 3.13
C LEU A 187 -21.73 6.83 3.56
N LYS A 188 -20.80 6.66 2.62
CA LYS A 188 -19.36 6.69 2.92
C LYS A 188 -18.93 8.01 3.55
N LYS A 189 -19.34 9.14 2.96
CA LYS A 189 -19.01 10.48 3.46
C LYS A 189 -19.64 10.78 4.82
N SER A 190 -20.93 10.45 5.00
CA SER A 190 -21.61 10.65 6.29
C SER A 190 -21.00 9.78 7.39
N THR A 191 -20.58 8.55 7.07
CA THR A 191 -19.84 7.67 7.99
C THR A 191 -18.52 8.31 8.39
N LEU A 192 -17.71 8.75 7.42
CA LEU A 192 -16.43 9.41 7.68
C LEU A 192 -16.60 10.63 8.59
N TYR A 193 -17.54 11.53 8.27
CA TYR A 193 -17.81 12.73 9.07
C TYR A 193 -18.29 12.41 10.48
N ARG A 194 -19.15 11.40 10.63
CA ARG A 194 -19.61 10.96 11.95
C ARG A 194 -18.46 10.46 12.80
N CYS A 195 -17.52 9.71 12.22
CA CYS A 195 -16.37 9.16 12.95
C CYS A 195 -15.41 10.23 13.49
N VAL A 196 -15.32 11.38 12.82
CA VAL A 196 -14.38 12.46 13.17
C VAL A 196 -15.06 13.67 13.82
N LYS A 197 -16.39 13.67 13.95
CA LYS A 197 -17.19 14.83 14.37
C LYS A 197 -16.73 15.40 15.72
N ASP A 198 -16.46 14.51 16.67
CA ASP A 198 -16.12 14.88 18.06
C ASP A 198 -14.62 15.07 18.27
N ASP A 199 -13.82 14.98 17.21
CA ASP A 199 -12.37 15.16 17.27
C ASP A 199 -11.99 16.59 16.90
N TRP A 200 -11.48 17.32 17.90
CA TRP A 200 -11.05 18.71 17.80
C TRP A 200 -10.09 18.99 16.65
N LEU A 201 -9.26 18.01 16.25
CA LEU A 201 -8.29 18.17 15.17
C LEU A 201 -8.97 18.32 13.80
N TYR A 202 -10.13 17.67 13.63
CA TYR A 202 -10.79 17.52 12.34
C TYR A 202 -12.05 18.38 12.19
N THR A 203 -12.66 18.82 13.29
CA THR A 203 -13.94 19.57 13.28
C THR A 203 -13.92 20.73 12.28
N GLN A 204 -12.90 21.59 12.33
CA GLN A 204 -12.80 22.75 11.43
C GLN A 204 -12.67 22.38 9.95
N THR A 205 -11.95 21.30 9.64
CA THR A 205 -11.81 20.82 8.26
C THR A 205 -13.13 20.24 7.76
N VAL A 206 -13.85 19.50 8.60
CA VAL A 206 -15.18 18.97 8.26
C VAL A 206 -16.18 20.09 8.00
N ASP A 207 -16.21 21.12 8.84
CA ASP A 207 -17.13 22.24 8.67
C ASP A 207 -16.81 23.04 7.39
N SER A 208 -15.51 23.26 7.13
CA SER A 208 -15.05 23.85 5.86
C SER A 208 -15.49 23.03 4.64
N LEU A 209 -15.37 21.70 4.70
CA LEU A 209 -15.78 20.81 3.61
C LEU A 209 -17.30 20.87 3.39
N LYS A 210 -18.10 20.86 4.46
CA LYS A 210 -19.56 20.96 4.38
C LYS A 210 -20.02 22.31 3.79
N ALA A 211 -19.36 23.40 4.16
CA ALA A 211 -19.71 24.74 3.71
C ALA A 211 -19.25 25.02 2.27
N ALA A 212 -17.99 24.71 1.94
CA ALA A 212 -17.40 25.06 0.66
C ALA A 212 -17.71 24.05 -0.45
N GLN A 213 -17.82 22.76 -0.11
CA GLN A 213 -17.98 21.68 -1.09
C GLN A 213 -18.89 20.55 -0.58
N PRO A 214 -20.19 20.80 -0.36
CA PRO A 214 -21.11 19.80 0.17
C PRO A 214 -21.23 18.55 -0.74
N GLY A 215 -20.99 18.72 -2.05
CA GLY A 215 -21.03 17.67 -3.07
C GLY A 215 -19.70 16.92 -3.30
N CYS A 216 -18.64 17.16 -2.51
CA CYS A 216 -17.37 16.46 -2.74
C CYS A 216 -17.49 14.93 -2.54
N SER A 217 -16.61 14.20 -3.23
CA SER A 217 -16.52 12.74 -3.14
C SER A 217 -15.95 12.30 -1.79
N TYR A 218 -16.20 11.03 -1.41
CA TYR A 218 -15.59 10.42 -0.23
C TYR A 218 -14.06 10.53 -0.26
N GLU A 219 -13.44 10.20 -1.40
CA GLU A 219 -11.98 10.25 -1.57
C GLU A 219 -11.41 11.64 -1.31
N TYR A 220 -12.05 12.68 -1.87
CA TYR A 220 -11.61 14.05 -1.64
C TYR A 220 -11.71 14.45 -0.17
N ALA A 221 -12.84 14.13 0.47
CA ALA A 221 -13.05 14.41 1.89
C ALA A 221 -12.03 13.69 2.77
N TYR A 222 -11.74 12.42 2.48
CA TYR A 222 -10.73 11.63 3.18
C TYR A 222 -9.34 12.23 3.01
N HIS A 223 -8.93 12.58 1.78
CA HIS A 223 -7.64 13.19 1.51
C HIS A 223 -7.45 14.53 2.23
N ALA A 224 -8.48 15.38 2.30
CA ALA A 224 -8.42 16.63 3.04
C ALA A 224 -8.17 16.40 4.55
N LEU A 225 -8.84 15.41 5.15
CA LEU A 225 -8.62 15.03 6.55
C LEU A 225 -7.25 14.39 6.79
N ALA A 226 -6.80 13.53 5.87
CA ALA A 226 -5.47 12.93 5.90
C ALA A 226 -4.36 13.98 5.82
N LYS A 227 -4.52 14.99 4.95
CA LYS A 227 -3.60 16.14 4.87
C LYS A 227 -3.57 16.92 6.18
N LYS A 228 -4.73 17.20 6.78
CA LYS A 228 -4.81 17.89 8.07
C LYS A 228 -4.09 17.14 9.19
N HIS A 229 -4.22 15.81 9.21
CA HIS A 229 -3.49 14.95 10.15
C HIS A 229 -1.97 15.10 9.98
N GLN A 230 -1.47 15.06 8.74
CA GLN A 230 -0.05 15.23 8.44
C GLN A 230 0.47 16.61 8.89
N GLU A 231 -0.29 17.68 8.64
CA GLU A 231 0.06 19.04 9.08
C GLU A 231 0.18 19.13 10.60
N ALA A 232 -0.72 18.48 11.34
CA ALA A 232 -0.67 18.45 12.80
C ALA A 232 0.52 17.65 13.33
N GLU A 233 0.83 16.51 12.71
CA GLU A 233 2.05 15.75 13.05
C GLU A 233 3.32 16.59 12.80
N LEU A 234 3.38 17.31 11.67
CA LEU A 234 4.51 18.15 11.33
C LEU A 234 4.67 19.32 12.30
N SER A 235 3.56 20.00 12.63
CA SER A 235 3.54 21.12 13.58
C SER A 235 3.92 20.68 14.99
N GLY A 236 3.42 19.53 15.45
CA GLY A 236 3.81 18.94 16.73
C GLY A 236 5.30 18.60 16.80
N ARG A 237 5.88 18.09 15.70
CA ARG A 237 7.33 17.84 15.59
C ARG A 237 8.14 19.14 15.61
N ILE A 238 7.71 20.16 14.86
CA ILE A 238 8.37 21.48 14.84
C ILE A 238 8.35 22.12 16.22
N GLN A 239 7.21 22.12 16.92
CA GLN A 239 7.10 22.66 18.28
C GLN A 239 7.97 21.88 19.28
N ALA A 240 8.03 20.54 19.15
CA ALA A 240 8.93 19.73 19.98
C ALA A 240 10.40 20.06 19.71
N MET A 241 10.81 20.24 18.45
CA MET A 241 12.16 20.64 18.07
C MET A 241 12.49 22.07 18.54
N ALA A 242 11.54 23.01 18.44
CA ALA A 242 11.71 24.38 18.92
C ALA A 242 11.88 24.42 20.44
N ARG A 243 11.12 23.64 21.22
CA ARG A 243 11.34 23.51 22.68
C ARG A 243 12.73 22.97 23.03
N VAL A 244 13.24 22.03 22.24
CA VAL A 244 14.61 21.51 22.39
C VAL A 244 15.66 22.56 22.04
N ALA A 245 15.38 23.43 21.06
CA ALA A 245 16.26 24.53 20.65
C ALA A 245 16.27 25.70 21.64
N SER A 246 15.10 26.16 22.12
CA SER A 246 14.99 27.24 23.11
C SER A 246 15.61 26.88 24.47
N ASN A 247 15.60 25.60 24.85
CA ASN A 247 16.33 25.12 26.02
C ASN A 247 17.86 25.08 25.83
N ARG A 248 18.37 25.18 24.59
CA ARG A 248 19.82 25.32 24.31
C ARG A 248 20.26 26.78 24.28
N SER A 249 19.38 27.70 23.89
CA SER A 249 19.66 29.14 23.84
C SER A 249 19.75 29.80 25.22
N SER A 250 19.24 29.15 26.27
CA SER A 250 19.26 29.67 27.65
C SER A 250 20.55 29.33 28.44
N THR A 251 21.54 28.68 27.82
CA THR A 251 22.85 28.39 28.44
C THR A 251 24.01 29.22 27.88
N GLY A 252 23.72 30.32 27.19
CA GLY A 252 24.74 31.13 26.50
C GLY A 252 24.60 32.63 26.71
N GLN A 253 24.48 33.10 27.96
CA GLN A 253 24.80 34.49 28.32
C GLN A 253 25.16 34.57 29.80
N ALA A 254 26.44 34.85 30.07
CA ALA A 254 26.92 35.29 31.37
C ALA A 254 26.70 36.81 31.49
N GLY A 255 26.08 37.24 32.59
CA GLY A 255 25.86 38.66 32.90
C GLY A 255 24.78 38.89 33.97
N GLU A 256 25.16 38.62 35.22
CA GLU A 256 24.67 39.22 36.48
C GLU A 256 23.20 39.05 36.97
N HIS A 257 23.11 38.47 38.17
CA HIS A 257 22.10 38.63 39.23
C HIS A 257 20.59 38.47 38.90
N ARG A 258 20.08 37.22 39.03
CA ARG A 258 19.01 36.89 40.00
C ARG A 258 18.88 35.36 40.16
N GLN A 259 19.27 34.85 41.33
CA GLN A 259 19.01 33.46 41.73
C GLN A 259 17.50 33.25 41.92
N VAL A 260 16.91 32.35 41.13
CA VAL A 260 15.75 31.57 41.56
C VAL A 260 16.11 30.10 41.34
N LEU A 261 16.62 29.49 42.41
CA LEU A 261 17.00 28.09 42.50
C LEU A 261 15.72 27.22 42.48
N ASN A 262 15.32 26.70 41.32
CA ASN A 262 14.42 25.55 41.26
C ASN A 262 15.23 24.26 41.53
N GLN A 263 15.52 24.02 42.82
CA GLN A 263 16.28 22.87 43.33
C GLN A 263 15.57 21.50 43.14
N GLU A 264 14.29 21.47 42.78
CA GLU A 264 13.49 20.22 42.80
C GLU A 264 13.72 19.29 41.59
N GLY A 265 14.28 19.79 40.49
CA GLY A 265 14.60 18.96 39.32
C GLY A 265 15.96 18.25 39.40
N TYR A 266 16.86 18.74 40.25
CA TYR A 266 18.29 18.40 40.20
C TYR A 266 18.64 17.08 40.90
N ASN A 267 17.75 16.56 41.76
CA ASN A 267 18.02 15.41 42.63
C ASN A 267 17.44 14.07 42.16
N ARG A 268 16.89 13.97 40.94
CA ARG A 268 16.19 12.75 40.48
C ARG A 268 17.08 11.72 39.76
N GLY A 269 18.41 11.89 39.79
CA GLY A 269 19.37 10.89 39.33
C GLY A 269 19.66 9.85 40.42
N ARG A 270 19.85 8.58 40.03
CA ARG A 270 20.22 7.49 40.96
C ARG A 270 21.58 7.80 41.59
N ARG A 271 21.62 8.05 42.91
CA ARG A 271 22.88 8.21 43.67
C ARG A 271 23.56 6.85 43.85
N ASP A 272 24.89 6.84 43.90
CA ASP A 272 25.65 5.64 44.22
C ASP A 272 25.42 5.29 45.70
N PRO A 273 24.87 4.10 46.02
CA PRO A 273 24.65 3.69 47.41
C PRO A 273 25.94 3.62 48.24
N ALA A 274 27.10 3.40 47.58
CA ALA A 274 28.39 3.30 48.25
C ALA A 274 28.98 4.67 48.64
N ASN A 275 28.49 5.77 48.07
CA ASN A 275 29.00 7.11 48.37
C ASN A 275 27.90 8.18 48.25
N PRO A 276 27.00 8.28 49.25
CA PRO A 276 25.77 9.09 49.16
C PRO A 276 25.99 10.61 49.13
N ASN A 277 27.20 11.07 49.46
CA ASN A 277 27.59 12.47 49.45
C ASN A 277 28.17 12.94 48.11
N GLU A 278 28.43 12.02 47.17
CA GLU A 278 28.94 12.41 45.86
C GLU A 278 27.78 12.83 44.92
N PRO A 279 27.89 13.96 44.20
CA PRO A 279 26.82 14.45 43.33
C PRO A 279 26.51 13.44 42.21
N ALA A 280 25.22 13.33 41.86
CA ALA A 280 24.77 12.42 40.81
C ALA A 280 25.49 12.73 39.47
N LYS A 281 26.16 11.72 38.93
CA LYS A 281 26.93 11.81 37.67
C LYS A 281 26.08 11.34 36.49
N CYS A 282 26.25 12.01 35.35
CA CYS A 282 25.68 11.57 34.08
C CYS A 282 26.20 10.17 33.73
N TYR A 283 25.31 9.20 33.50
CA TYR A 283 25.75 7.83 33.19
C TYR A 283 26.45 7.69 31.82
N LYS A 284 26.34 8.70 30.94
CA LYS A 284 27.01 8.72 29.62
C LYS A 284 28.46 9.22 29.71
N CYS A 285 28.70 10.35 30.36
CA CYS A 285 30.03 10.99 30.39
C CYS A 285 30.70 10.98 31.78
N ARG A 286 30.00 10.46 32.80
CA ARG A 286 30.41 10.40 34.22
C ARG A 286 30.71 11.75 34.88
N GLN A 287 30.32 12.86 34.25
CA GLN A 287 30.45 14.20 34.84
C GLN A 287 29.19 14.57 35.65
N PRO A 288 29.34 15.30 36.78
CA PRO A 288 28.21 15.81 37.55
C PRO A 288 27.52 16.97 36.82
N GLY A 289 26.34 17.34 37.30
CA GLY A 289 25.66 18.58 36.91
C GLY A 289 24.67 18.50 35.74
N HIS A 290 24.45 17.31 35.19
CA HIS A 290 23.40 17.06 34.19
C HIS A 290 23.01 15.57 34.16
N ILE A 291 21.79 15.29 33.71
CA ILE A 291 21.34 13.92 33.39
C ILE A 291 21.66 13.60 31.92
N ALA A 292 21.78 12.32 31.56
CA ALA A 292 22.27 11.92 30.23
C ALA A 292 21.46 12.44 29.04
N ILE A 293 20.19 12.81 29.25
CA ILE A 293 19.35 13.43 28.21
C ILE A 293 19.86 14.84 27.82
N ASN A 294 20.59 15.49 28.73
CA ASN A 294 21.17 16.83 28.56
C ASN A 294 22.70 16.79 28.38
N CYS A 295 23.27 15.60 28.12
CA CYS A 295 24.73 15.45 27.96
C CYS A 295 25.17 15.95 26.57
N THR A 296 25.83 17.11 26.53
CA THR A 296 26.38 17.73 25.31
C THR A 296 27.67 17.09 24.81
N ASN A 297 28.33 16.28 25.66
CA ASN A 297 29.55 15.58 25.32
C ASN A 297 29.23 14.31 24.50
N ILE A 298 28.78 14.48 23.25
CA ILE A 298 28.60 13.36 22.32
C ILE A 298 29.73 13.36 21.30
N ARG A 299 30.71 12.47 21.49
CA ARG A 299 31.53 11.99 20.37
C ARG A 299 30.65 11.04 19.55
N GLY A 300 30.23 11.49 18.37
CA GLY A 300 29.51 10.70 17.37
C GLY A 300 28.00 10.88 17.39
N PHE A 301 27.51 12.07 17.00
CA PHE A 301 26.14 12.24 16.51
C PHE A 301 26.18 12.30 14.99
N SER A 302 25.71 11.25 14.32
CA SER A 302 24.97 11.41 13.08
C SER A 302 23.49 11.37 13.46
N THR A 303 22.78 12.45 13.14
CA THR A 303 21.33 12.55 13.22
C THR A 303 20.70 11.46 12.36
N LEU A 304 20.16 10.42 12.99
CA LEU A 304 19.25 9.49 12.34
C LEU A 304 17.86 10.12 12.39
N GLU A 305 17.54 10.88 11.35
CA GLU A 305 16.16 11.14 10.96
C GLU A 305 15.45 9.80 10.77
N LEU A 306 14.32 9.63 11.46
CA LEU A 306 13.37 8.56 11.18
C LEU A 306 12.72 8.85 9.82
N HIS A 307 13.39 8.45 8.74
CA HIS A 307 12.83 8.38 7.41
C HIS A 307 11.81 7.23 7.34
N ILE A 308 10.56 7.54 7.66
CA ILE A 308 9.44 6.97 6.91
C ILE A 308 9.32 7.87 5.68
N THR A 309 10.18 7.68 4.69
CA THR A 309 10.11 8.43 3.42
C THR A 309 8.93 7.93 2.62
N TRP A 310 7.81 8.65 2.70
CA TRP A 310 7.02 8.87 1.50
C TRP A 310 7.90 9.69 0.55
N TYR A 311 8.23 9.09 -0.58
CA TYR A 311 8.98 9.76 -1.62
C TYR A 311 8.14 10.89 -2.20
N VAL A 312 8.44 12.14 -1.84
CA VAL A 312 7.79 13.34 -2.40
C VAL A 312 8.32 13.55 -3.81
N MET A 313 7.47 13.46 -4.83
CA MET A 313 7.80 13.84 -6.20
C MET A 313 8.10 15.34 -6.23
N ARG A 314 9.32 15.70 -6.66
CA ARG A 314 9.82 17.09 -6.66
C ARG A 314 9.62 17.80 -8.00
N ALA A 315 9.67 17.07 -9.10
CA ALA A 315 9.52 17.62 -10.43
C ALA A 315 9.13 16.52 -11.43
N ILE A 316 8.53 16.93 -12.54
CA ILE A 316 8.34 16.12 -13.75
C ILE A 316 9.06 16.86 -14.87
N GLY A 317 9.84 16.14 -15.68
CA GLY A 317 10.50 16.74 -16.83
C GLY A 317 11.23 15.72 -17.68
N ASP A 318 11.82 16.18 -18.77
CA ASP A 318 12.52 15.31 -19.69
C ASP A 318 13.95 15.03 -19.22
N ALA A 319 14.39 13.80 -19.40
CA ALA A 319 15.74 13.38 -19.07
C ALA A 319 16.34 12.51 -20.16
N THR A 320 17.66 12.51 -20.26
CA THR A 320 18.37 11.55 -21.13
C THR A 320 19.14 10.57 -20.27
N LEU A 321 18.81 9.29 -20.39
CA LEU A 321 19.58 8.21 -19.80
C LEU A 321 20.73 7.85 -20.75
N ARG A 322 21.97 8.03 -20.29
CA ARG A 322 23.16 7.65 -21.06
C ARG A 322 23.65 6.28 -20.61
N VAL A 323 23.60 5.30 -21.50
CA VAL A 323 24.13 3.95 -21.27
C VAL A 323 25.28 3.73 -22.25
N ARG A 324 26.52 3.91 -21.77
CA ARG A 324 27.72 3.93 -22.62
C ARG A 324 27.59 5.01 -23.71
N ASP A 325 27.59 4.61 -24.98
CA ASP A 325 27.47 5.50 -26.13
C ASP A 325 26.02 5.66 -26.62
N VAL A 326 25.07 4.98 -25.99
CA VAL A 326 23.64 5.03 -26.35
C VAL A 326 22.90 6.03 -25.46
N LYS A 327 22.08 6.89 -26.08
CA LYS A 327 21.26 7.89 -25.40
C LYS A 327 19.79 7.51 -25.51
N ILE A 328 19.16 7.27 -24.38
CA ILE A 328 17.73 6.99 -24.29
C ILE A 328 17.01 8.26 -23.83
N PRO A 329 16.25 8.95 -24.70
CA PRO A 329 15.40 10.05 -24.27
C PRO A 329 14.24 9.49 -23.44
N LEU A 330 13.94 10.15 -22.34
CA LEU A 330 12.85 9.84 -21.43
C LEU A 330 12.03 11.11 -21.25
N THR A 331 10.74 11.01 -21.54
CA THR A 331 9.78 12.10 -21.31
C THR A 331 9.03 11.88 -19.99
N ASP A 332 8.52 12.96 -19.41
CA ASP A 332 7.69 12.92 -18.19
C ASP A 332 8.34 12.16 -17.00
N VAL A 333 9.65 12.33 -16.82
CA VAL A 333 10.40 11.64 -15.78
C VAL A 333 10.11 12.24 -14.40
N LEU A 334 9.65 11.38 -13.49
CA LEU A 334 9.40 11.76 -12.11
C LEU A 334 10.72 11.88 -11.33
N HIS A 335 11.09 13.11 -10.96
CA HIS A 335 12.22 13.34 -10.08
C HIS A 335 11.82 13.14 -8.61
N ILE A 336 12.32 12.06 -8.03
CA ILE A 336 12.11 11.69 -6.64
C ILE A 336 13.47 11.75 -5.92
N PRO A 337 13.72 12.76 -5.07
CA PRO A 337 14.96 12.84 -4.31
C PRO A 337 15.08 11.64 -3.35
N ASN A 338 16.32 11.19 -3.15
CA ASN A 338 16.67 10.09 -2.23
C ASN A 338 16.22 8.68 -2.67
N LEU A 339 15.77 8.51 -3.91
CA LEU A 339 15.50 7.17 -4.44
C LEU A 339 16.83 6.43 -4.66
N SER A 340 16.99 5.28 -4.01
CA SER A 340 18.28 4.54 -4.04
C SER A 340 18.66 3.98 -5.43
N LYS A 341 17.67 3.88 -6.33
CA LYS A 341 17.82 3.38 -7.71
C LYS A 341 16.74 4.01 -8.60
N ASN A 342 17.11 4.38 -9.82
CA ASN A 342 16.13 4.80 -10.83
C ASN A 342 15.30 3.60 -11.27
N LEU A 343 14.01 3.84 -11.50
CA LEU A 343 13.09 2.86 -12.08
C LEU A 343 12.75 3.32 -13.50
N LEU A 344 12.74 2.38 -14.43
CA LEU A 344 12.46 2.64 -15.84
C LEU A 344 11.13 1.99 -16.19
N SER A 345 10.16 2.80 -16.63
CA SER A 345 8.84 2.33 -17.00
C SER A 345 8.89 1.71 -18.40
N ILE A 346 8.53 0.43 -18.50
CA ILE A 346 8.44 -0.27 -19.80
C ILE A 346 7.36 0.35 -20.68
N PRO A 347 6.12 0.62 -20.19
CA PRO A 347 5.11 1.32 -20.97
C PRO A 347 5.59 2.66 -21.54
N ALA A 348 6.27 3.48 -20.72
CA ALA A 348 6.78 4.78 -21.17
C ALA A 348 7.90 4.66 -22.23
N LEU A 349 8.71 3.59 -22.17
CA LEU A 349 9.68 3.29 -23.24
C LEU A 349 8.98 2.89 -24.54
N THR A 350 7.95 2.06 -24.45
CA THR A 350 7.22 1.58 -25.64
C THR A 350 6.38 2.67 -26.30
N GLU A 351 5.81 3.59 -25.52
CA GLU A 351 5.12 4.79 -26.03
C GLU A 351 6.08 5.73 -26.77
N ASN A 352 7.32 5.83 -26.30
CA ASN A 352 8.41 6.55 -26.98
C ASN A 352 9.08 5.74 -28.09
N GLY A 353 8.45 4.63 -28.52
CA GLY A 353 8.87 3.88 -29.70
C GLY A 353 10.02 2.89 -29.50
N ALA A 354 10.48 2.70 -28.27
CA ALA A 354 11.47 1.66 -27.97
C ALA A 354 10.78 0.28 -27.84
N ARG A 355 11.38 -0.74 -28.43
CA ARG A 355 10.92 -2.13 -28.29
C ARG A 355 11.71 -2.82 -27.18
N VAL A 356 11.02 -3.42 -26.21
CA VAL A 356 11.65 -4.19 -25.13
C VAL A 356 11.47 -5.68 -25.40
N ILE A 357 12.57 -6.44 -25.45
CA ILE A 357 12.60 -7.89 -25.67
C ILE A 357 13.07 -8.57 -24.38
N PHE A 358 12.29 -9.52 -23.87
CA PHE A 358 12.64 -10.29 -22.68
C PHE A 358 13.18 -11.67 -23.07
N GLU A 359 14.37 -11.98 -22.60
CA GLU A 359 15.05 -13.27 -22.78
C GLU A 359 15.39 -13.88 -21.40
N GLU A 360 15.70 -15.17 -21.38
CA GLU A 360 16.13 -15.86 -20.15
C GLU A 360 17.36 -15.20 -19.50
N SER A 361 18.22 -14.59 -20.31
CA SER A 361 19.45 -13.92 -19.86
C SER A 361 19.22 -12.49 -19.36
N GLY A 362 18.10 -11.84 -19.71
CA GLY A 362 17.80 -10.45 -19.34
C GLY A 362 16.80 -9.77 -20.28
N ALA A 363 16.61 -8.47 -20.08
CA ALA A 363 15.85 -7.60 -20.98
C ALA A 363 16.76 -6.80 -21.91
N THR A 364 16.32 -6.60 -23.15
CA THR A 364 16.99 -5.83 -24.20
C THR A 364 16.06 -4.70 -24.67
N ILE A 365 16.54 -3.46 -24.63
CA ILE A 365 15.82 -2.28 -25.11
C ILE A 365 16.39 -1.94 -26.50
N LEU A 366 15.54 -1.91 -27.53
CA LEU A 366 15.87 -1.57 -28.91
C LEU A 366 15.19 -0.26 -29.28
N GLN A 367 15.96 0.77 -29.59
CA GLN A 367 15.44 2.07 -30.02
C GLN A 367 15.15 2.09 -31.54
N HIS A 368 14.39 3.10 -32.00
CA HIS A 368 14.07 3.27 -33.42
C HIS A 368 15.29 3.46 -34.34
N ASP A 369 16.38 4.01 -33.81
CA ASP A 369 17.64 4.21 -34.53
C ASP A 369 18.49 2.91 -34.64
N GLY A 370 17.96 1.78 -34.14
CA GLY A 370 18.63 0.49 -34.13
C GLY A 370 19.63 0.31 -32.97
N SER A 371 19.81 1.32 -32.13
CA SER A 371 20.66 1.21 -30.94
C SER A 371 20.02 0.30 -29.90
N MET A 372 20.87 -0.43 -29.16
CA MET A 372 20.42 -1.51 -28.29
C MET A 372 21.11 -1.46 -26.92
N VAL A 373 20.31 -1.55 -25.85
CA VAL A 373 20.78 -1.60 -24.46
C VAL A 373 20.35 -2.91 -23.82
N LYS A 374 21.34 -3.69 -23.38
CA LYS A 374 21.11 -4.95 -22.65
C LYS A 374 21.18 -4.72 -21.14
N SER A 375 20.20 -5.25 -20.43
CA SER A 375 20.21 -5.30 -18.96
C SER A 375 21.00 -6.50 -18.45
N LYS A 376 21.44 -6.41 -17.19
CA LYS A 376 22.03 -7.52 -16.45
C LYS A 376 20.98 -8.10 -15.50
N THR A 377 20.84 -9.42 -15.48
CA THR A 377 19.95 -10.10 -14.54
C THR A 377 20.58 -10.23 -13.15
N ASN A 378 19.95 -9.64 -12.14
CA ASN A 378 20.29 -9.85 -10.74
C ASN A 378 19.45 -11.00 -10.16
N ARG A 379 19.94 -12.24 -10.30
CA ARG A 379 19.22 -13.45 -9.86
C ARG A 379 18.84 -13.45 -8.37
N ARG A 380 19.67 -12.84 -7.51
CA ARG A 380 19.39 -12.74 -6.06
C ARG A 380 18.21 -11.82 -5.75
N LYS A 381 18.02 -10.77 -6.55
CA LYS A 381 16.98 -9.74 -6.33
C LYS A 381 15.81 -9.84 -7.31
N LYS A 382 15.80 -10.87 -8.18
CA LYS A 382 14.79 -11.10 -9.23
C LYS A 382 14.46 -9.82 -10.03
N ARG A 383 15.48 -9.04 -10.39
CA ARG A 383 15.32 -7.78 -11.16
C ARG A 383 16.36 -7.64 -12.26
N TRP A 384 16.01 -6.93 -13.32
CA TRP A 384 16.93 -6.51 -14.36
C TRP A 384 17.51 -5.13 -14.03
N GLU A 385 18.82 -4.97 -14.24
CA GLU A 385 19.55 -3.73 -13.94
C GLU A 385 20.26 -3.24 -15.20
N VAL A 386 20.04 -1.98 -15.56
CA VAL A 386 20.80 -1.28 -16.61
C VAL A 386 21.81 -0.38 -15.90
N TYR A 387 23.08 -0.49 -16.28
CA TYR A 387 24.15 0.35 -15.73
C TYR A 387 24.49 1.43 -16.76
N GLY A 388 24.20 2.68 -16.42
CA GLY A 388 24.52 3.86 -17.23
C GLY A 388 25.23 4.93 -16.40
N ASP A 389 25.75 5.94 -17.08
CA ASP A 389 26.27 7.14 -16.46
C ASP A 389 25.11 8.01 -15.95
N SER A 390 25.37 8.84 -14.94
CA SER A 390 24.35 9.61 -14.22
C SER A 390 23.40 10.38 -15.16
N LEU A 391 22.10 10.38 -14.83
CA LEU A 391 21.07 11.12 -15.56
C LEU A 391 21.44 12.61 -15.59
N ALA A 392 21.64 13.18 -16.78
CA ALA A 392 21.69 14.62 -16.95
C ALA A 392 20.25 15.11 -17.14
N ALA A 393 19.63 15.60 -16.05
CA ALA A 393 18.38 16.33 -16.16
C ALA A 393 18.71 17.74 -16.67
N GLN A 394 18.21 18.11 -17.85
CA GLN A 394 18.18 19.50 -18.27
C GLN A 394 17.01 20.15 -17.53
N LEU A 395 17.28 20.70 -16.35
CA LEU A 395 16.30 21.48 -15.60
C LEU A 395 16.18 22.85 -16.29
N ASN A 396 15.04 23.12 -16.91
CA ASN A 396 14.67 24.49 -17.28
C ASN A 396 14.23 25.22 -16.01
N ASP A 397 15.00 26.25 -15.68
CA ASP A 397 14.90 27.27 -14.62
C ASP A 397 14.61 26.85 -13.15
N PRO A 398 15.50 27.21 -12.20
CA PRO A 398 15.21 27.11 -10.77
C PRO A 398 14.31 28.26 -10.31
N LEU A 399 13.23 27.93 -9.61
CA LEU A 399 12.59 28.88 -8.68
C LEU A 399 13.61 29.22 -7.59
N GLU A 400 14.00 30.50 -7.53
CA GLU A 400 15.02 31.04 -6.63
C GLU A 400 14.73 30.78 -5.15
N GLY A 401 15.80 30.48 -4.41
CA GLY A 401 15.85 30.55 -2.96
C GLY A 401 15.90 29.20 -2.26
N ILE A 402 17.10 28.59 -2.18
CA ILE A 402 17.66 27.87 -1.03
C ILE A 402 19.11 27.49 -1.39
N ASP A 403 20.06 27.96 -0.58
CA ASP A 403 21.50 27.77 -0.76
C ASP A 403 21.91 26.29 -0.86
N ALA A 404 22.61 25.97 -1.95
CA ALA A 404 23.28 24.71 -2.16
C ALA A 404 24.68 24.73 -1.53
N THR A 405 24.80 24.24 -0.30
CA THR A 405 26.10 23.82 0.24
C THR A 405 25.93 22.65 1.19
N THR A 406 25.86 21.43 0.66
CA THR A 406 26.26 20.24 1.43
C THR A 406 26.76 19.14 0.50
N THR A 407 28.04 18.80 0.67
CA THR A 407 28.73 17.68 0.04
C THR A 407 28.07 16.32 0.37
N PRO A 408 28.14 15.33 -0.53
CA PRO A 408 27.46 14.04 -0.34
C PRO A 408 28.12 13.20 0.75
N ALA A 409 27.35 12.87 1.80
CA ALA A 409 27.78 11.98 2.88
C ALA A 409 27.76 10.50 2.45
N LYS A 410 28.79 9.74 2.85
CA LYS A 410 28.96 8.29 2.69
C LYS A 410 27.79 7.51 3.34
N PRO A 411 27.29 6.41 2.75
CA PRO A 411 26.19 5.63 3.32
C PRO A 411 26.61 4.86 4.58
N ALA A 412 25.83 4.99 5.66
CA ALA A 412 26.04 4.29 6.93
C ALA A 412 25.70 2.80 6.82
N SER A 413 26.63 1.94 7.24
CA SER A 413 26.43 0.49 7.38
C SER A 413 25.55 0.21 8.61
N HIS A 414 24.35 -0.33 8.41
CA HIS A 414 23.49 -0.80 9.49
C HIS A 414 23.77 -2.28 9.79
N THR A 415 24.09 -2.61 11.04
CA THR A 415 24.30 -4.00 11.49
C THR A 415 22.97 -4.78 11.50
N ALA A 416 22.99 -6.03 11.06
CA ALA A 416 21.81 -6.90 10.99
C ALA A 416 21.03 -7.00 12.32
N SER A 417 21.73 -6.92 13.45
CA SER A 417 21.13 -6.91 14.79
C SER A 417 20.11 -5.79 15.01
N LYS A 418 20.45 -4.57 14.58
CA LYS A 418 19.57 -3.40 14.72
C LYS A 418 18.29 -3.56 13.91
N LEU A 419 18.43 -4.12 12.70
CA LEU A 419 17.32 -4.39 11.81
C LEU A 419 16.33 -5.41 12.40
N TRP A 420 16.85 -6.46 13.04
CA TRP A 420 16.03 -7.49 13.70
C TRP A 420 15.35 -6.94 14.94
N HIS A 421 16.06 -6.11 15.70
CA HIS A 421 15.52 -5.44 16.87
C HIS A 421 14.33 -4.54 16.52
N GLU A 422 14.37 -3.81 15.42
CA GLU A 422 13.27 -2.94 14.98
C GLU A 422 12.09 -3.74 14.39
N ARG A 423 12.35 -4.75 13.55
CA ARG A 423 11.30 -5.50 12.83
C ARG A 423 10.46 -6.43 13.71
N PHE A 424 11.05 -6.99 14.77
CA PHE A 424 10.35 -7.93 15.65
C PHE A 424 9.77 -7.26 16.91
N GLY A 425 9.56 -5.94 16.87
CA GLY A 425 8.91 -5.21 17.97
C GLY A 425 9.80 -5.05 19.20
N HIS A 426 11.07 -4.70 18.99
CA HIS A 426 12.03 -4.44 20.07
C HIS A 426 12.23 -5.61 21.05
N PRO A 427 12.45 -6.85 20.56
CA PRO A 427 12.66 -8.00 21.43
C PRO A 427 13.91 -7.78 22.28
N GLY A 428 13.80 -8.07 23.58
CA GLY A 428 14.95 -8.07 24.47
C GLY A 428 15.90 -9.24 24.17
N ARG A 429 17.14 -9.12 24.64
CA ARG A 429 18.26 -10.07 24.40
C ARG A 429 17.86 -11.55 24.36
N ASN A 430 17.09 -12.01 25.34
CA ASN A 430 16.70 -13.42 25.45
C ASN A 430 15.71 -13.84 24.36
N LYS A 431 14.73 -12.99 24.04
CA LYS A 431 13.78 -13.23 22.92
C LYS A 431 14.50 -13.17 21.58
N THR A 432 15.44 -12.24 21.40
CA THR A 432 16.25 -12.15 20.18
C THR A 432 17.06 -13.42 19.95
N LYS A 433 17.64 -14.02 21.01
CA LYS A 433 18.32 -15.31 20.92
C LYS A 433 17.38 -16.46 20.52
N GLN A 434 16.15 -16.47 21.04
CA GLN A 434 15.14 -17.48 20.68
C GLN A 434 14.71 -17.36 19.21
N ILE A 435 14.43 -16.13 18.76
CA ILE A 435 14.09 -15.83 17.36
C ILE A 435 15.26 -16.23 16.45
N GLN A 436 16.49 -15.87 16.83
CA GLN A 436 17.69 -16.26 16.08
C GLN A 436 17.84 -17.78 15.98
N ALA A 437 17.70 -18.51 17.09
CA ALA A 437 17.79 -19.97 17.07
C ALA A 437 16.72 -20.62 16.20
N HIS A 438 15.51 -20.04 16.15
CA HIS A 438 14.40 -20.52 15.33
C HIS A 438 14.62 -20.31 13.82
N TYR A 439 15.19 -19.16 13.42
CA TYR A 439 15.33 -18.81 11.99
C TYR A 439 16.72 -19.06 11.39
N LEU A 440 17.79 -19.06 12.20
CA LEU A 440 19.19 -19.15 11.74
C LEU A 440 19.97 -20.33 12.34
N GLY A 441 19.35 -21.15 13.19
CA GLY A 441 20.00 -22.27 13.88
C GLY A 441 20.88 -21.84 15.07
N LYS A 442 21.27 -22.80 15.92
CA LYS A 442 21.98 -22.55 17.20
C LYS A 442 23.42 -22.05 17.06
N GLU A 443 24.02 -22.16 15.88
CA GLU A 443 25.45 -21.87 15.67
C GLU A 443 25.73 -20.40 15.30
N THR A 444 24.72 -19.66 14.87
CA THR A 444 24.88 -18.24 14.54
C THR A 444 24.65 -17.40 15.79
N GLN A 445 25.64 -16.62 16.25
CA GLN A 445 25.47 -15.63 17.32
C GLN A 445 25.51 -14.21 16.74
N LEU A 446 24.37 -13.52 16.75
CA LEU A 446 24.30 -12.09 16.46
C LEU A 446 24.33 -11.35 17.79
N GLY A 447 25.24 -10.38 17.92
CA GLY A 447 25.25 -9.47 19.07
C GLY A 447 23.90 -8.77 19.20
N HIS A 448 23.46 -8.45 20.42
CA HIS A 448 22.18 -7.78 20.65
C HIS A 448 22.40 -6.31 21.00
N ASP A 449 22.15 -5.43 20.03
CA ASP A 449 22.40 -3.99 20.15
C ASP A 449 21.11 -3.22 20.51
N ALA A 450 20.59 -3.46 21.71
CA ALA A 450 19.44 -2.70 22.24
C ALA A 450 19.82 -1.48 23.09
N ARG A 451 21.12 -1.28 23.37
CA ARG A 451 21.58 -0.18 24.24
C ARG A 451 21.31 1.21 23.65
N ASP A 452 21.20 1.30 22.32
CA ASP A 452 21.02 2.57 21.61
C ASP A 452 19.62 2.73 20.99
N CYS A 453 18.66 1.89 21.37
CA CYS A 453 17.29 2.00 20.87
C CYS A 453 16.46 2.98 21.73
N ASN A 454 16.03 4.08 21.11
CA ASN A 454 15.22 5.12 21.76
C ASN A 454 13.85 4.57 22.23
N CYS A 455 13.17 3.77 21.41
CA CYS A 455 11.86 3.17 21.74
C CYS A 455 11.94 2.26 22.98
N CYS A 456 12.95 1.39 23.05
CA CYS A 456 13.20 0.56 24.24
C CYS A 456 13.46 1.39 25.49
N SER A 457 14.23 2.46 25.33
CA SER A 457 14.64 3.33 26.44
C SER A 457 13.44 4.09 27.01
N GLN A 458 12.50 4.52 26.16
CA GLN A 458 11.26 5.17 26.56
C GLN A 458 10.29 4.19 27.23
N ALA A 459 10.12 3.00 26.66
CA ALA A 459 9.17 2.00 27.15
C ALA A 459 9.55 1.40 28.52
N LYS A 460 10.84 1.44 28.90
CA LYS A 460 11.33 0.89 30.18
C LYS A 460 11.42 1.91 31.33
N GLN A 461 10.94 3.13 31.14
CA GLN A 461 10.90 4.13 32.21
C GLN A 461 9.75 3.82 33.18
N THR A 462 10.00 3.89 34.48
CA THR A 462 8.97 3.70 35.51
C THR A 462 8.12 4.97 35.62
N ARG A 463 6.78 4.85 35.60
CA ARG A 463 5.88 5.98 35.86
C ARG A 463 6.10 6.51 37.29
N ALA A 464 6.14 7.84 37.43
CA ALA A 464 6.18 8.49 38.75
C ALA A 464 4.92 8.12 39.57
N ARG A 465 5.08 7.85 40.87
CA ARG A 465 3.95 7.65 41.78
C ARG A 465 3.21 8.98 41.98
N MET A 466 1.89 8.97 41.80
CA MET A 466 1.02 10.08 42.20
C MET A 466 1.01 10.18 43.73
N THR A 467 1.48 11.29 44.28
CA THR A 467 1.31 11.62 45.70
C THR A 467 -0.14 12.04 45.93
N SER A 468 -0.83 11.38 46.86
CA SER A 468 -2.17 11.75 47.33
C SER A 468 -2.15 13.18 47.88
N SER A 469 -2.98 14.05 47.33
CA SER A 469 -3.20 15.40 47.84
C SER A 469 -3.81 15.32 49.24
N LYS A 470 -3.09 15.82 50.24
CA LYS A 470 -3.71 16.19 51.52
C LYS A 470 -4.47 17.49 51.32
N THR A 471 -5.77 17.44 51.57
CA THR A 471 -6.63 18.60 51.83
C THR A 471 -6.23 19.21 53.15
N GLU A 472 -5.85 20.50 53.13
CA GLU A 472 -6.03 21.42 54.26
C GLU A 472 -7.23 22.31 53.97
#